data_AF-A0A7X8FC97-F1
#
_entry.id   AF-A0A7X8FC97-F1
#
_cell.length_a   1.000
_cell.length_b   1.000
_cell.length_c   1.000
_cell.angle_alpha   90.00
_cell.angle_beta   90.00
_cell.angle_gamma   90.00
#
_symmetry.space_group_name_H-M   'P 1'
#
loop_
_entity.id
_entity.type
_entity.pdbx_description
1 polymer ?
#
loop_
_entity_poly.entity_id
_entity_poly.type
_entity_poly.pdbx_seq_one_letter_code
_entity_poly.pdbx_strand_id
1 'polypeptide(L)'
;MVYFISEVLGEKTYPALKSIPLEVPIDIVDVFRRSEEVLPIVQEAVSLKNPPRLIWLQLGTENQEAAEFSRRNGVALVMNACLKVEYARLIRGEQLE
;
A
#
# COMPACT_ATOMS: atom_id res chain seq x y z
N MET A 1 -19.46 9.61 -13.83
CA MET A 1 -18.44 9.38 -14.88
C MET A 1 -17.12 9.18 -14.17
N VAL A 2 -16.49 8.00 -14.30
CA VAL A 2 -15.17 7.71 -13.72
C VAL A 2 -14.13 8.00 -14.80
N TYR A 3 -13.18 8.87 -14.51
CA TYR A 3 -12.09 9.19 -15.42
C TYR A 3 -10.86 8.38 -15.03
N PHE A 4 -10.27 7.67 -16.00
CA PHE A 4 -8.96 7.06 -15.84
C PHE A 4 -7.92 8.08 -16.29
N ILE A 5 -7.02 8.44 -15.38
CA ILE A 5 -5.84 9.25 -15.68
C ILE A 5 -4.75 8.28 -16.13
N SER A 6 -4.04 8.55 -17.24
CA SER A 6 -2.98 7.67 -17.76
C SER A 6 -1.60 7.91 -17.14
N GLU A 7 -1.39 9.11 -16.57
CA GLU A 7 -0.11 9.54 -16.02
C GLU A 7 -0.31 10.54 -14.87
N VAL A 8 0.47 10.41 -13.80
CA VAL A 8 0.51 11.34 -12.67
C VAL A 8 1.97 11.66 -12.37
N LEU A 9 2.33 12.95 -12.38
CA LEU A 9 3.70 13.41 -12.10
C LEU A 9 4.80 12.75 -12.96
N GLY A 10 4.50 12.39 -14.22
CA GLY A 10 5.44 11.69 -15.10
C GLY A 10 5.41 10.17 -14.97
N GLU A 11 4.67 9.64 -14.00
CA GLU A 11 4.57 8.19 -13.75
C GLU A 11 3.29 7.61 -14.35
N LYS A 12 3.43 6.46 -15.03
CA LYS A 12 2.31 5.74 -15.63
C LYS A 12 1.38 5.20 -14.55
N THR A 13 0.07 5.36 -14.76
CA THR A 13 -0.92 4.73 -13.90
C THR A 13 -1.29 3.35 -14.43
N TYR A 14 -1.65 2.46 -13.51
CA TYR A 14 -2.12 1.12 -13.82
C TYR A 14 -3.49 0.90 -13.18
N PRO A 15 -4.42 0.21 -13.86
CA PRO A 15 -5.78 -0.01 -13.33
C PRO A 15 -5.81 -1.01 -12.17
N ALA A 16 -4.75 -1.81 -12.01
CA ALA A 16 -4.62 -2.86 -11.01
C ALA A 16 -3.13 -3.11 -10.71
N LEU A 17 -2.82 -3.67 -9.53
CA LEU A 17 -1.44 -4.01 -9.15
C LEU A 17 -0.86 -5.07 -10.11
N LYS A 18 -1.68 -6.03 -10.53
CA LYS A 18 -1.30 -7.07 -11.49
C LYS A 18 -0.98 -6.55 -12.90
N SER A 19 -1.36 -5.31 -13.22
CA SER A 19 -1.04 -4.69 -14.50
C SER A 19 0.32 -4.01 -14.52
N ILE A 20 1.00 -3.91 -13.37
CA ILE A 20 2.35 -3.38 -13.27
C ILE A 20 3.34 -4.39 -13.90
N PRO A 21 4.23 -3.97 -14.81
CA PRO A 21 5.23 -4.84 -15.41
C PRO A 21 6.15 -5.47 -14.37
N LEU A 22 6.57 -6.72 -14.59
CA LEU A 22 7.35 -7.50 -13.62
C LEU A 22 8.74 -6.93 -13.33
N GLU A 23 9.28 -6.15 -14.27
CA GLU A 23 10.54 -5.44 -14.17
C GLU A 23 10.49 -4.23 -13.23
N VAL A 24 9.30 -3.74 -12.88
CA VAL A 24 9.13 -2.64 -11.93
C VAL A 24 9.12 -3.23 -10.51
N PRO A 25 10.15 -2.98 -9.68
CA PRO A 25 10.16 -3.46 -8.31
C PRO A 25 9.13 -2.69 -7.48
N ILE A 26 8.40 -3.42 -6.62
CA ILE A 26 7.45 -2.82 -5.68
C ILE A 26 7.95 -3.13 -4.27
N ASP A 27 8.51 -2.13 -3.58
CA ASP A 27 8.92 -2.30 -2.19
C ASP A 27 7.73 -2.15 -1.23
N ILE A 28 6.89 -1.14 -1.47
CA ILE A 28 5.75 -0.79 -0.61
C ILE A 28 4.51 -0.60 -1.46
N VAL A 29 3.38 -1.17 -1.02
CA VAL A 29 2.04 -0.83 -1.52
C VAL A 29 1.37 0.09 -0.50
N ASP A 30 1.25 1.38 -0.84
CA ASP A 30 0.66 2.42 0.00
C ASP A 30 -0.82 2.64 -0.35
N VAL A 31 -1.72 2.40 0.61
CA VAL A 31 -3.16 2.23 0.36
C VAL A 31 -3.95 3.40 0.93
N PHE A 32 -4.51 4.22 0.03
CA PHE A 32 -5.46 5.31 0.32
C PHE A 32 -6.90 4.88 0.00
N ARG A 33 -7.37 3.80 0.62
CA ARG A 33 -8.74 3.27 0.46
C ARG A 33 -9.44 3.16 1.80
N ARG A 34 -10.78 3.16 1.75
CA ARG A 34 -11.60 2.91 2.93
C ARG A 34 -11.34 1.50 3.46
N SER A 35 -11.41 1.33 4.78
CA SER A 35 -11.12 0.08 5.49
C SER A 35 -11.82 -1.15 4.90
N GLU A 36 -13.08 -1.02 4.49
CA GLU A 36 -13.88 -2.10 3.91
C GLU A 36 -13.43 -2.52 2.50
N GLU A 37 -12.63 -1.70 1.81
CA GLU A 37 -12.12 -2.00 0.46
C GLU A 37 -10.67 -2.52 0.46
N VAL A 38 -10.03 -2.63 1.63
CA VAL A 38 -8.61 -2.97 1.73
C VAL A 38 -8.34 -4.44 1.46
N LEU A 39 -9.18 -5.35 1.96
CA LEU A 39 -8.90 -6.79 1.89
C LEU A 39 -8.63 -7.28 0.44
N PRO A 40 -9.42 -6.92 -0.58
CA PRO A 40 -9.13 -7.29 -1.96
C PRO A 40 -7.78 -6.75 -2.48
N ILE A 41 -7.38 -5.54 -2.06
CA ILE A 41 -6.11 -4.92 -2.46
C ILE A 41 -4.93 -5.66 -1.83
N VAL A 42 -5.05 -6.03 -0.56
CA VAL A 42 -4.04 -6.82 0.16
C VAL A 42 -3.91 -8.21 -0.46
N GLN A 43 -5.03 -8.86 -0.77
CA GLN A 43 -5.03 -10.14 -1.47
C GLN A 43 -4.34 -10.03 -2.84
N GLU A 44 -4.63 -8.98 -3.60
CA GLU A 44 -3.98 -8.75 -4.89
C GLU A 44 -2.47 -8.55 -4.74
N ALA A 45 -2.04 -7.67 -3.82
CA ALA A 45 -0.64 -7.35 -3.57
C ALA A 45 0.18 -8.58 -3.17
N VAL A 46 -0.36 -9.40 -2.26
CA VAL A 46 0.26 -10.67 -1.84
C VAL A 46 0.32 -11.69 -2.97
N SER A 47 -0.65 -11.66 -3.90
CA SER A 47 -0.71 -12.60 -5.04
C SER A 47 0.19 -12.24 -6.23
N LEU A 48 0.90 -11.10 -6.18
CA LEU A 48 1.82 -10.71 -7.24
C LEU A 48 2.96 -11.72 -7.36
N LYS A 49 3.50 -11.87 -8.58
CA LYS A 49 4.65 -12.75 -8.82
C LYS A 49 5.86 -12.36 -7.96
N ASN A 50 6.05 -11.05 -7.77
CA ASN A 50 6.99 -10.46 -6.83
C ASN A 50 6.17 -9.64 -5.81
N PRO A 51 5.75 -10.23 -4.68
CA PRO A 51 4.99 -9.51 -3.66
C PRO A 51 5.80 -8.34 -3.08
N PRO A 52 5.14 -7.26 -2.61
CA PRO A 52 5.84 -6.17 -1.96
C PRO A 52 6.45 -6.64 -0.63
N ARG A 53 7.45 -5.89 -0.17
CA ARG A 53 8.08 -6.13 1.14
C ARG A 53 7.16 -5.70 2.29
N LEU A 54 6.34 -4.68 2.03
CA LEU A 54 5.47 -4.07 3.01
C LEU A 54 4.17 -3.58 2.36
N ILE A 55 3.05 -3.77 3.03
CA ILE A 55 1.79 -3.09 2.73
C ILE A 55 1.55 -2.04 3.81
N TRP A 56 1.15 -0.84 3.40
CA TRP A 56 0.94 0.30 4.28
C TRP A 56 -0.49 0.81 4.13
N LEU A 57 -1.30 0.70 5.19
CA LEU A 57 -2.62 1.33 5.22
C LEU A 57 -2.49 2.70 5.89
N GLN A 58 -2.89 3.73 5.17
CA GLN A 58 -2.78 5.12 5.63
C GLN A 58 -3.65 5.41 6.85
N LEU A 59 -3.46 6.60 7.43
CA LEU A 59 -4.27 7.07 8.57
C LEU A 59 -5.77 6.93 8.31
N GLY A 60 -6.48 6.43 9.31
CA GLY A 60 -7.91 6.15 9.24
C GLY A 60 -8.29 4.85 8.53
N THR A 61 -7.32 4.09 8.03
CA THR A 61 -7.54 2.80 7.36
C THR A 61 -7.04 1.64 8.22
N GLU A 62 -7.97 0.78 8.64
CA GLU A 62 -7.71 -0.40 9.48
C GLU A 62 -8.52 -1.59 8.98
N ASN A 63 -7.89 -2.76 8.85
CA ASN A 63 -8.60 -4.00 8.49
C ASN A 63 -7.87 -5.21 9.07
N GLN A 64 -8.41 -5.78 10.15
CA GLN A 64 -7.77 -6.90 10.86
C GLN A 64 -7.71 -8.18 10.00
N GLU A 65 -8.76 -8.47 9.23
CA GLU A 65 -8.78 -9.61 8.32
C GLU A 65 -7.66 -9.51 7.27
N ALA A 66 -7.46 -8.32 6.72
CA ALA A 66 -6.38 -8.05 5.78
C ALA A 66 -5.00 -8.18 6.43
N ALA A 67 -4.82 -7.69 7.66
CA ALA A 67 -3.58 -7.85 8.41
C ALA A 67 -3.25 -9.32 8.69
N GLU A 68 -4.23 -10.12 9.10
CA GLU A 68 -4.08 -11.55 9.31
C GLU A 68 -3.78 -12.31 8.01
N PHE A 69 -4.47 -11.97 6.93
CA PHE A 69 -4.20 -12.53 5.61
C PHE A 69 -2.77 -12.22 5.15
N SER A 70 -2.35 -10.94 5.24
CA SER A 70 -1.01 -10.51 4.86
C SER A 70 0.07 -11.25 5.66
N ARG A 71 -0.08 -11.32 7.00
CA ARG A 71 0.84 -12.01 7.89
C ARG A 71 0.97 -13.50 7.55
N ARG A 72 -0.15 -14.18 7.30
CA ARG A 72 -0.15 -15.63 6.94
C ARG A 72 0.58 -15.91 5.63
N ASN A 73 0.69 -14.92 4.74
CA ASN A 73 1.39 -15.03 3.47
C ASN A 73 2.78 -14.38 3.48
N GLY A 74 3.31 -14.04 4.66
CA GLY A 74 4.70 -13.55 4.80
C GLY A 74 4.94 -12.11 4.35
N VAL A 75 3.88 -11.31 4.13
CA VAL A 75 4.00 -9.88 3.81
C VAL A 75 3.67 -9.06 5.04
N ALA A 76 4.59 -8.19 5.46
CA ALA A 76 4.35 -7.28 6.58
C ALA A 76 3.28 -6.25 6.22
N LEU A 77 2.48 -5.85 7.22
CA LEU A 77 1.43 -4.85 7.04
C LEU A 77 1.39 -3.89 8.23
N VAL A 78 1.39 -2.59 7.93
CA VAL A 78 1.18 -1.50 8.90
C VAL A 78 -0.21 -0.91 8.67
N MET A 79 -0.92 -0.59 9.76
CA MET A 79 -2.26 0.02 9.70
C MET A 79 -2.31 1.35 10.42
N ASN A 80 -3.22 2.22 9.99
CA ASN A 80 -3.52 3.50 10.62
C ASN A 80 -2.28 4.34 10.92
N ALA A 81 -1.38 4.47 9.93
CA ALA A 81 -0.18 5.27 10.05
C ALA A 81 0.04 6.10 8.78
N CYS A 82 0.53 7.33 8.89
CA CYS A 82 0.88 8.10 7.71
C CYS A 82 2.35 7.90 7.38
N LEU A 83 2.62 7.45 6.15
CA LEU A 83 4.00 7.20 5.70
C LEU A 83 4.88 8.46 5.78
N LYS A 84 4.34 9.64 5.46
CA LYS A 84 5.06 10.92 5.58
C LYS A 84 5.42 11.24 7.04
N VAL A 85 4.48 11.03 7.97
CA VAL A 85 4.68 11.30 9.40
C VAL A 85 5.70 10.33 9.99
N GLU A 86 5.55 9.03 9.71
CA GLU A 86 6.49 8.01 10.18
C GLU A 86 7.89 8.20 9.58
N TYR A 87 7.98 8.56 8.30
CA TYR A 87 9.25 8.92 7.70
C TYR A 87 9.88 10.11 8.42
N ALA A 88 9.13 11.21 8.61
CA ALA A 88 9.62 12.39 9.32
C ALA A 88 10.09 12.07 10.75
N ARG A 89 9.33 11.26 11.50
CA ARG A 89 9.70 10.80 12.85
C ARG A 89 11.03 10.04 12.84
N LEU A 90 11.25 9.17 11.85
CA LEU A 90 12.48 8.39 11.72
C LEU A 90 13.69 9.24 11.30
N ILE A 91 13.50 10.21 10.40
CA ILE A 91 14.62 10.99 9.84
C ILE A 91 14.93 12.27 10.62
N ARG A 92 14.00 12.81 11.43
CA ARG A 92 14.19 14.06 12.18
C ARG A 92 14.36 13.90 13.68
N GLY A 93 14.18 12.70 14.23
CA GLY A 93 14.39 12.44 15.66
C GLY A 93 13.42 13.14 16.62
N GLU A 94 12.33 13.76 16.13
CA GLU A 94 11.38 14.51 16.98
C GLU A 94 9.92 14.22 16.61
N GLN A 95 9.10 14.13 17.65
CA GLN A 95 7.65 13.97 17.63
C GLN A 95 7.00 15.17 16.95
N LEU A 96 6.12 14.92 15.97
CA LEU A 96 5.14 15.91 15.56
C LEU A 96 4.09 15.95 16.67
N GLU A 97 4.16 16.96 17.53
CA GLU A 97 3.06 17.34 18.43
C GLU A 97 1.80 17.76 17.63
#